data_AF-A0A1V5I731-F1
#
_entry.id   AF-A0A1V5I731-F1
#
_cell.length_a   1.000
_cell.length_b   1.000
_cell.length_c   1.000
_cell.angle_alpha   90.00
_cell.angle_beta   90.00
_cell.angle_gamma   90.00
#
_symmetry.space_group_name_H-M   'P 1'
#
loop_
_entity.id
_entity.type
_entity.pdbx_description
1 polymer ?
#
loop_
_entity_poly.entity_id
_entity_poly.type
_entity_poly.pdbx_seq_one_letter_code
_entity_poly.pdbx_strand_id
1 'polypeptide(L)'
;MDLRAEGYEVLPYWYGANIHPSDEEARRREALSLLAARMGGRIVIGSCEAGRWLEETSHLADEPEGGRRCALCFRLQLEGAARAALREGAGVLCTTLTISPHKDADLINRIGAECAAGHGLEWLVRVFRKRDGFLRSVALSREYGLYRQGYCGCVYSMAGGAGRWV
;
A
#
# COMPACT_ATOMS: atom_id res chain seq x y z
N MET A 1 -6.04 -15.18 -7.13
CA MET A 1 -7.15 -14.21 -7.14
C MET A 1 -6.71 -13.07 -8.03
N ASP A 2 -7.52 -12.69 -8.99
CA ASP A 2 -7.18 -11.74 -10.05
C ASP A 2 -8.42 -10.90 -10.35
N LEU A 3 -8.38 -9.62 -9.95
CA LEU A 3 -9.53 -8.74 -10.04
C LEU A 3 -9.98 -8.52 -11.48
N ARG A 4 -9.08 -8.55 -12.46
CA ARG A 4 -9.46 -8.34 -13.86
C ARG A 4 -10.15 -9.57 -14.43
N ALA A 5 -9.68 -10.76 -14.07
CA ALA A 5 -10.36 -12.00 -14.41
C ALA A 5 -11.75 -12.11 -13.73
N GLU A 6 -11.94 -11.41 -12.60
CA GLU A 6 -13.23 -11.27 -11.92
C GLU A 6 -14.14 -10.17 -12.52
N GLY A 7 -13.69 -9.47 -13.57
CA GLY A 7 -14.50 -8.47 -14.29
C GLY A 7 -14.32 -7.01 -13.84
N TYR A 8 -13.38 -6.73 -12.93
CA TYR A 8 -13.10 -5.36 -12.49
C TYR A 8 -12.18 -4.61 -13.46
N GLU A 9 -12.52 -3.36 -13.78
CA GLU A 9 -11.56 -2.40 -14.29
C GLU A 9 -10.70 -1.89 -13.13
N VAL A 10 -9.38 -2.13 -13.20
CA VAL A 10 -8.47 -1.86 -12.08
C VAL A 10 -7.61 -0.65 -12.38
N LEU A 11 -7.72 0.37 -11.53
CA LEU A 11 -6.88 1.56 -11.50
C LEU A 11 -5.91 1.50 -10.30
N PRO A 12 -4.62 1.22 -10.52
CA PRO A 12 -3.63 1.25 -9.45
C PRO A 12 -3.44 2.66 -8.87
N TYR A 13 -3.28 2.72 -7.54
CA TYR A 13 -2.95 3.94 -6.81
C TYR A 13 -1.63 3.78 -6.06
N TRP A 14 -0.77 4.79 -6.11
CA TRP A 14 0.50 4.84 -5.41
C TRP A 14 0.48 5.91 -4.31
N TYR A 15 0.66 5.51 -3.05
CA TYR A 15 0.73 6.44 -1.92
C TYR A 15 2.15 7.00 -1.71
N GLY A 16 3.16 6.14 -1.59
CA GLY A 16 4.59 6.50 -1.55
C GLY A 16 5.10 7.21 -0.28
N ALA A 17 4.30 8.03 0.38
CA ALA A 17 4.76 8.96 1.42
C ALA A 17 5.37 8.28 2.67
N ASN A 18 5.01 7.03 2.95
CA ASN A 18 5.56 6.28 4.09
C ASN A 18 6.89 5.57 3.78
N ILE A 19 7.42 5.68 2.56
CA ILE A 19 8.53 4.85 2.08
C ILE A 19 9.84 5.64 2.13
N HIS A 20 10.80 5.13 2.90
CA HIS A 20 12.10 5.72 3.16
C HIS A 20 13.18 4.65 3.09
N PRO A 21 14.39 4.99 2.60
CA PRO A 21 14.78 6.28 2.02
C PRO A 21 14.15 6.50 0.64
N SER A 22 14.36 7.68 0.03
CA SER A 22 13.85 8.03 -1.30
C SER A 22 14.18 7.00 -2.38
N ASP A 23 15.35 6.36 -2.29
CA ASP A 23 15.75 5.32 -3.25
C ASP A 23 14.93 4.03 -3.11
N GLU A 24 14.39 3.73 -1.92
CA GLU A 24 13.42 2.65 -1.74
C GLU A 24 12.07 3.02 -2.38
N GLU A 25 11.62 4.27 -2.19
CA GLU A 25 10.40 4.77 -2.83
C GLU A 25 10.50 4.66 -4.35
N ALA A 26 11.61 5.14 -4.92
CA ALA A 26 11.85 5.15 -6.35
C ALA A 26 11.81 3.72 -6.92
N ARG A 27 12.51 2.76 -6.30
CA ARG A 27 12.53 1.36 -6.75
C ARG A 27 11.15 0.70 -6.69
N ARG A 28 10.38 0.94 -5.62
CA ARG A 28 9.02 0.37 -5.50
C ARG A 28 8.05 1.04 -6.47
N ARG A 29 8.16 2.34 -6.69
CA ARG A 29 7.35 3.09 -7.66
C ARG A 29 7.67 2.65 -9.09
N GLU A 30 8.94 2.44 -9.42
CA GLU A 30 9.37 1.88 -10.70
C GLU A 30 8.79 0.47 -10.92
N ALA A 31 8.83 -0.40 -9.91
CA ALA A 31 8.22 -1.73 -10.01
C ALA A 31 6.70 -1.65 -10.24
N LEU A 32 6.00 -0.72 -9.60
CA LEU A 32 4.59 -0.48 -9.90
C LEU A 32 4.38 0.01 -11.34
N SER A 33 5.20 0.93 -11.82
CA SER A 33 5.17 1.42 -13.21
C SER A 33 5.37 0.30 -14.23
N LEU A 34 6.35 -0.59 -13.99
CA LEU A 34 6.59 -1.77 -14.82
C LEU A 34 5.41 -2.75 -14.82
N LEU A 35 4.77 -2.93 -13.66
CA LEU A 35 3.56 -3.76 -13.56
C LEU A 35 2.38 -3.10 -14.30
N ALA A 36 2.17 -1.80 -14.11
CA ALA A 36 1.09 -1.07 -14.75
C ALA A 36 1.24 -1.04 -16.27
N ALA A 37 2.45 -0.86 -16.81
CA ALA A 37 2.70 -0.93 -18.24
C ALA A 37 2.21 -2.26 -18.84
N ARG A 38 2.41 -3.39 -18.15
CA ARG A 38 1.87 -4.70 -18.54
C ARG A 38 0.36 -4.80 -18.39
N MET A 39 -0.22 -3.98 -17.53
CA MET A 39 -1.64 -3.92 -17.21
C MET A 39 -2.38 -2.80 -17.99
N GLY A 40 -1.79 -2.16 -19.00
CA GLY A 40 -2.46 -1.09 -19.77
C GLY A 40 -2.15 0.34 -19.32
N GLY A 41 -1.08 0.52 -18.54
CA GLY A 41 -0.28 1.76 -18.45
C GLY A 41 -0.74 2.83 -17.45
N ARG A 42 -1.99 2.83 -16.99
CA ARG A 42 -2.49 3.91 -16.09
C ARG A 42 -2.20 3.62 -14.62
N ILE A 43 -1.67 4.62 -13.91
CA ILE A 43 -1.50 4.65 -12.44
C ILE A 43 -1.89 6.05 -11.95
N VAL A 44 -2.54 6.13 -10.80
CA VAL A 44 -2.76 7.37 -10.06
C VAL A 44 -1.67 7.53 -9.01
N ILE A 45 -0.91 8.63 -9.08
CA ILE A 45 0.12 8.96 -8.09
C ILE A 45 -0.48 9.90 -7.04
N GLY A 46 -0.40 9.51 -5.77
CA GLY A 46 -0.79 10.35 -4.65
C GLY A 46 0.20 11.51 -4.42
N SER A 47 -0.22 12.50 -3.63
CA SER A 47 0.68 13.54 -3.16
C SER A 47 1.72 12.90 -2.21
N CYS A 48 2.95 12.74 -2.69
CA CYS A 48 4.04 12.19 -1.91
C CYS A 48 4.54 13.23 -0.90
N GLU A 49 3.81 13.40 0.20
CA GLU A 49 4.16 14.32 1.30
C GLU A 49 4.80 13.53 2.45
N ALA A 50 6.03 13.06 2.23
CA ALA A 50 6.75 12.28 3.24
C ALA A 50 6.89 13.01 4.59
N GLY A 51 7.09 14.34 4.55
CA GLY A 51 7.13 15.18 5.75
C GLY A 51 5.83 15.13 6.55
N ARG A 52 4.69 15.26 5.88
CA ARG A 52 3.37 15.15 6.52
C ARG A 52 3.13 13.77 7.12
N TRP A 53 3.49 12.69 6.41
CA TRP A 53 3.38 11.34 6.97
C TRP A 53 4.22 11.18 8.24
N LEU A 54 5.43 11.75 8.27
CA LEU A 54 6.30 11.71 9.45
C LEU A 54 5.71 12.53 10.62
N GLU A 55 5.19 13.73 10.35
CA GLU A 55 4.50 14.55 11.35
C GLU A 55 3.35 13.78 12.01
N GLU A 56 2.49 13.17 11.19
CA GLU A 56 1.32 12.42 11.66
C GLU A 56 1.72 11.14 12.44
N THR A 57 2.87 10.54 12.16
CA THR A 57 3.28 9.27 12.80
C THR A 57 4.30 9.41 13.92
N SER A 58 4.94 10.57 14.07
CA SER A 58 6.03 10.84 15.03
C SER A 58 5.68 10.53 16.48
N HIS A 59 4.46 10.84 16.90
CA HIS A 59 3.96 10.57 18.26
C HIS A 59 3.76 9.07 18.56
N LEU A 60 3.92 8.20 17.56
CA LEU A 60 3.87 6.73 17.65
C LEU A 60 5.21 6.10 17.22
N ALA A 61 6.32 6.84 17.29
CA ALA A 61 7.63 6.37 16.87
C ALA A 61 8.07 5.09 17.61
N ASP A 62 7.78 5.00 18.91
CA ASP A 62 8.19 3.88 19.77
C ASP A 62 7.25 2.66 19.69
N GLU A 63 6.14 2.75 18.96
CA GLU A 63 5.24 1.61 18.77
C GLU A 63 5.98 0.48 18.01
N PRO A 64 5.75 -0.80 18.36
CA PRO A 64 6.30 -1.90 17.60
C PRO A 64 5.72 -1.93 16.18
N GLU A 65 6.44 -2.54 15.24
CA GLU A 65 5.87 -2.87 13.93
C GLU A 65 4.65 -3.78 14.11
N GLY A 66 3.56 -3.50 13.39
CA GLY A 66 2.25 -4.13 13.60
C GLY A 66 1.40 -3.45 14.68
N GLY A 67 1.96 -2.53 15.47
CA GLY A 67 1.26 -1.76 16.50
C GLY A 67 0.45 -0.58 15.96
N ARG A 68 0.13 0.38 16.84
CA ARG A 68 -0.79 1.49 16.54
C ARG A 68 -0.31 2.37 15.39
N ARG A 69 1.00 2.54 15.24
CA ARG A 69 1.60 3.26 14.11
C ARG A 69 1.23 2.63 12.76
N CYS A 70 1.26 1.30 12.65
CA CYS A 70 0.93 0.62 11.40
C CYS A 70 -0.56 0.81 11.05
N ALA A 71 -1.45 0.77 12.04
CA ALA A 71 -2.87 1.06 11.84
C ALA A 71 -3.08 2.48 11.28
N LEU A 72 -2.43 3.49 11.86
CA LEU A 72 -2.48 4.86 11.34
C LEU A 72 -1.92 4.93 9.92
N CYS A 73 -0.77 4.32 9.66
CA CYS A 73 -0.15 4.29 8.33
C CYS A 73 -1.05 3.66 7.26
N PHE A 74 -1.78 2.58 7.60
CA PHE A 74 -2.78 2.00 6.68
C PHE A 74 -3.94 2.95 6.43
N ARG A 75 -4.44 3.62 7.47
CA ARG A 75 -5.50 4.62 7.33
C ARG A 75 -5.08 5.73 6.38
N LEU A 76 -3.91 6.32 6.56
CA LEU A 76 -3.41 7.41 5.70
C LEU A 76 -3.31 6.99 4.22
N GLN A 77 -2.81 5.78 3.97
CA GLN A 77 -2.75 5.19 2.62
C GLN A 77 -4.15 5.02 2.00
N LEU A 78 -5.09 4.46 2.76
CA LEU A 78 -6.42 4.12 2.28
C LEU A 78 -7.32 5.36 2.13
N GLU A 79 -7.14 6.35 3.00
CA GLU A 79 -7.73 7.69 2.88
C GLU A 79 -7.25 8.42 1.61
N GLY A 80 -5.94 8.37 1.34
CA GLY A 80 -5.38 8.90 0.10
C GLY A 80 -5.97 8.24 -1.15
N ALA A 81 -6.13 6.91 -1.10
CA ALA A 81 -6.72 6.13 -2.18
C ALA A 81 -8.22 6.41 -2.35
N ALA A 82 -8.99 6.57 -1.27
CA ALA A 82 -10.41 6.93 -1.33
C ALA A 82 -10.62 8.31 -1.97
N ARG A 83 -9.84 9.32 -1.58
CA ARG A 83 -9.88 10.64 -2.23
C ARG A 83 -9.49 10.57 -3.70
N ALA A 84 -8.54 9.72 -4.06
CA ALA A 84 -8.17 9.50 -5.46
C ALA A 84 -9.30 8.82 -6.24
N ALA A 85 -9.93 7.78 -5.69
CA ALA A 85 -11.04 7.08 -6.31
C ALA A 85 -12.19 8.04 -6.69
N LEU A 86 -12.56 8.96 -5.79
CA LEU A 86 -13.59 9.97 -6.08
C LEU A 86 -13.21 10.89 -7.25
N ARG A 87 -11.95 11.36 -7.32
CA ARG A 87 -11.48 12.21 -8.43
C ARG A 87 -11.46 11.49 -9.76
N GLU A 88 -11.18 10.19 -9.74
CA GLU A 88 -11.05 9.36 -10.93
C GLU A 88 -12.37 8.68 -11.34
N GLY A 89 -13.45 8.88 -10.57
CA GLY A 89 -14.76 8.28 -10.84
C GLY A 89 -14.88 6.79 -10.51
N ALA A 90 -14.00 6.25 -9.66
CA ALA A 90 -14.07 4.87 -9.21
C ALA A 90 -15.05 4.70 -8.03
N GLY A 91 -15.88 3.66 -8.07
CA GLY A 91 -16.88 3.37 -7.03
C GLY A 91 -16.45 2.32 -5.99
N VAL A 92 -15.36 1.58 -6.25
CA VAL A 92 -14.91 0.45 -5.42
C VAL A 92 -13.45 0.63 -5.04
N LEU A 93 -13.14 0.40 -3.76
CA LEU A 93 -11.79 0.47 -3.21
C LEU A 93 -11.33 -0.91 -2.71
N CYS A 94 -10.08 -1.25 -2.96
CA CYS A 94 -9.42 -2.48 -2.51
C CYS A 94 -7.95 -2.17 -2.22
N THR A 95 -7.25 -3.06 -1.52
CA THR A 95 -5.82 -2.88 -1.26
C THR A 95 -4.99 -4.14 -1.44
N THR A 96 -3.78 -3.98 -1.99
CA THR A 96 -2.77 -5.04 -2.05
C THR A 96 -2.04 -5.22 -0.71
N LEU A 97 -2.26 -4.37 0.30
CA LEU A 97 -1.62 -4.50 1.61
C LEU A 97 -1.83 -5.89 2.25
N THR A 98 -2.91 -6.59 1.90
CA THR A 98 -3.23 -7.95 2.40
C THR A 98 -2.47 -9.08 1.70
N ILE A 99 -1.57 -8.78 0.75
CA ILE A 99 -0.64 -9.76 0.18
C ILE A 99 0.48 -10.12 1.17
N SER A 100 0.85 -9.20 2.07
CA SER A 100 1.92 -9.46 3.03
C SER A 100 1.49 -10.50 4.06
N PRO A 101 2.31 -11.52 4.34
CA PRO A 101 2.04 -12.47 5.43
C PRO A 101 2.23 -11.83 6.81
N HIS A 102 2.97 -10.72 6.91
CA HIS A 102 3.30 -10.04 8.17
C HIS A 102 2.27 -8.98 8.60
N LYS A 103 1.29 -8.67 7.75
CA LYS A 103 0.28 -7.63 8.04
C LYS A 103 -1.04 -8.26 8.47
N ASP A 104 -1.65 -7.70 9.50
CA ASP A 104 -3.00 -8.07 9.93
C ASP A 104 -4.02 -7.67 8.85
N ALA A 105 -4.58 -8.67 8.17
CA ALA A 105 -5.51 -8.45 7.07
C ALA A 105 -6.90 -8.05 7.57
N ASP A 106 -7.29 -8.45 8.77
CA ASP A 106 -8.60 -8.12 9.34
C ASP A 106 -8.61 -6.66 9.78
N LEU A 107 -7.51 -6.20 10.38
CA LEU A 107 -7.29 -4.78 10.66
C LEU A 107 -7.30 -3.94 9.38
N ILE A 108 -6.54 -4.35 8.35
CA ILE A 108 -6.50 -3.62 7.07
C ILE A 108 -7.88 -3.54 6.42
N ASN A 109 -8.63 -4.65 6.37
CA ASN A 109 -9.96 -4.66 5.76
C ASN A 109 -10.96 -3.81 6.56
N ARG A 110 -10.85 -3.79 7.88
CA ARG A 110 -11.68 -2.92 8.73
C ARG A 110 -11.43 -1.45 8.46
N ILE A 111 -10.15 -1.03 8.48
CA ILE A 111 -9.76 0.36 8.17
C ILE A 111 -10.20 0.74 6.76
N GLY A 112 -10.01 -0.15 5.79
CA GLY A 112 -10.44 0.08 4.41
C GLY A 112 -11.94 0.27 4.26
N ALA A 113 -12.74 -0.55 4.94
CA ALA A 113 -14.19 -0.41 4.97
C ALA A 113 -14.64 0.93 5.57
N GLU A 114 -14.01 1.36 6.66
CA GLU A 114 -14.28 2.67 7.27
C GLU A 114 -13.93 3.83 6.32
N CYS A 115 -12.75 3.81 5.71
CA CYS A 115 -12.31 4.85 4.77
C CYS A 115 -13.22 4.93 3.54
N ALA A 116 -13.60 3.78 2.98
CA ALA A 116 -14.49 3.71 1.83
C ALA A 116 -15.89 4.25 2.18
N ALA A 117 -16.47 3.79 3.30
CA ALA A 117 -17.78 4.24 3.77
C ALA A 117 -17.82 5.76 4.02
N GLY A 118 -16.76 6.33 4.61
CA GLY A 118 -16.64 7.78 4.83
C GLY A 118 -16.65 8.62 3.53
N HIS A 119 -16.40 8.00 2.39
CA HIS A 119 -16.37 8.63 1.07
C HIS A 119 -17.51 8.16 0.15
N GLY A 120 -18.43 7.33 0.64
CA GLY A 120 -19.50 6.74 -0.18
C GLY A 120 -19.00 5.73 -1.22
N LEU A 121 -17.86 5.10 -0.98
CA LEU A 121 -17.26 4.05 -1.82
C LEU A 121 -17.57 2.65 -1.28
N GLU A 122 -17.64 1.66 -2.16
CA GLU A 122 -17.70 0.25 -1.76
C GLU A 122 -16.30 -0.25 -1.37
N TRP A 123 -16.20 -0.99 -0.27
CA TRP A 123 -14.96 -1.69 0.09
C TRP A 123 -15.00 -3.14 -0.36
N LEU A 124 -14.09 -3.49 -1.27
CA LEU A 124 -13.91 -4.85 -1.73
C LEU A 124 -12.97 -5.60 -0.79
N VAL A 125 -13.55 -6.31 0.19
CA VAL A 125 -12.80 -7.14 1.13
C VAL A 125 -12.01 -8.19 0.35
N ARG A 126 -10.68 -8.22 0.55
CA ARG A 126 -9.77 -9.18 -0.06
C ARG A 126 -8.61 -9.53 0.87
N VAL A 127 -8.20 -10.80 0.83
CA VAL A 127 -6.98 -11.29 1.49
C VAL A 127 -6.10 -11.96 0.45
N PHE A 128 -5.30 -11.17 -0.25
CA PHE A 128 -4.56 -11.61 -1.44
C PHE A 128 -3.54 -12.72 -1.18
N ARG A 129 -3.07 -12.89 0.07
CA ARG A 129 -2.14 -13.99 0.41
C ARG A 129 -2.78 -15.38 0.45
N LYS A 130 -4.11 -15.50 0.58
CA LYS A 130 -4.81 -16.81 0.63
C LYS A 130 -4.74 -17.52 -0.72
N ARG A 131 -4.97 -18.85 -0.73
CA ARG A 131 -4.97 -19.70 -1.94
C ARG A 131 -3.69 -19.52 -2.77
N ASP A 132 -2.54 -19.65 -2.11
CA ASP A 132 -1.21 -19.47 -2.68
C ASP A 132 -0.94 -18.12 -3.35
N GLY A 133 -1.77 -17.11 -3.09
CA GLY A 133 -1.62 -15.81 -3.73
C GLY A 133 -0.29 -15.13 -3.41
N PHE A 134 0.26 -15.36 -2.21
CA PHE A 134 1.62 -14.90 -1.89
C PHE A 134 2.68 -15.59 -2.75
N LEU A 135 2.66 -16.93 -2.85
CA LEU A 135 3.61 -17.69 -3.68
C LEU A 135 3.49 -17.30 -5.16
N ARG A 136 2.26 -17.13 -5.65
CA ARG A 136 2.01 -16.63 -7.00
C ARG A 136 2.57 -15.22 -7.20
N SER A 137 2.43 -14.32 -6.22
CA SER A 137 3.05 -12.99 -6.30
C SER A 137 4.57 -13.05 -6.39
N VAL A 138 5.22 -14.00 -5.69
CA VAL A 138 6.67 -14.21 -5.76
C VAL A 138 7.08 -14.67 -7.14
N ALA A 139 6.39 -15.65 -7.70
CA ALA A 139 6.65 -16.16 -9.05
C ALA A 139 6.49 -15.05 -10.10
N LEU A 140 5.38 -14.31 -10.06
CA LEU A 140 5.10 -13.20 -10.98
C LEU A 140 6.12 -12.06 -10.83
N SER A 141 6.53 -11.69 -9.61
CA SER A 141 7.59 -10.70 -9.43
C SER A 141 8.90 -11.12 -10.10
N ARG A 142 9.27 -12.40 -10.02
CA ARG A 142 10.49 -12.92 -10.66
C ARG A 142 10.36 -12.92 -12.17
N GLU A 143 9.25 -13.44 -12.69
CA GLU A 143 8.94 -13.48 -14.12
C GLU A 143 8.96 -12.07 -14.74
N TYR A 144 8.44 -11.08 -14.02
CA TYR A 144 8.30 -9.72 -14.50
C TYR A 144 9.48 -8.81 -14.17
N GLY A 145 10.51 -9.32 -13.46
CA GLY A 145 11.65 -8.54 -13.01
C GLY A 145 11.27 -7.41 -12.04
N LEU A 146 10.22 -7.59 -11.24
CA LEU A 146 9.75 -6.57 -10.29
C LEU A 146 10.61 -6.58 -9.04
N TYR A 147 11.01 -5.38 -8.60
CA TYR A 147 11.62 -5.18 -7.30
C TYR A 147 10.73 -5.74 -6.17
N ARG A 148 11.33 -6.46 -5.23
CA ARG A 148 10.67 -6.99 -4.04
C ARG A 148 11.28 -6.38 -2.79
N GLN A 149 10.45 -5.67 -2.04
CA GLN A 149 10.82 -5.06 -0.77
C GLN A 149 11.28 -6.07 0.28
N GLY A 150 12.30 -5.69 1.07
CA GLY A 150 12.82 -6.48 2.19
C GLY A 150 12.24 -6.11 3.56
N TYR A 151 11.51 -5.00 3.66
CA TYR A 151 10.94 -4.46 4.91
C TYR A 151 9.67 -3.63 4.62
N CYS A 152 8.99 -3.13 5.66
CA CYS A 152 7.74 -2.39 5.48
C CYS A 152 7.91 -1.13 4.61
N GLY A 153 9.05 -0.45 4.73
CA GLY A 153 9.40 0.73 3.95
C GLY A 153 9.44 2.00 4.80
N CYS A 154 8.79 2.03 5.97
CA CYS A 154 8.83 3.22 6.81
C CYS A 154 10.15 3.33 7.58
N VAL A 155 10.50 4.57 7.95
CA VAL A 155 11.72 4.85 8.74
C VAL A 155 11.83 3.94 9.96
N TYR A 156 10.72 3.72 10.67
CA TYR A 156 10.69 2.92 11.90
C TYR A 156 10.88 1.42 11.69
N SER A 157 10.79 0.94 10.43
CA SER A 157 10.96 -0.47 10.06
C SER A 157 12.33 -0.77 9.43
N MET A 158 13.20 0.23 9.32
CA MET A 158 14.57 0.03 8.82
C MET A 158 15.40 -0.67 9.92
N ALA A 159 16.10 -1.74 9.57
CA ALA A 159 16.99 -2.44 10.51
C ALA A 159 18.10 -1.49 10.97
N GLY A 160 18.26 -1.33 12.29
CA GLY A 160 19.17 -0.35 12.92
C GLY A 160 18.48 0.75 13.73
N GLY A 161 17.22 0.56 14.14
CA GLY A 161 16.46 1.51 14.95
C GLY A 161 17.14 1.91 16.26
N ALA A 162 17.91 3.01 16.20
CA ALA A 162 18.08 4.02 17.25
C ALA A 162 18.87 5.21 16.66
N GLY A 163 18.19 6.33 16.44
CA GLY A 163 18.76 7.68 16.47
C GLY A 163 19.88 8.04 15.48
N ARG A 164 19.52 8.79 14.43
CA ARG A 164 20.08 10.13 14.14
C ARG A 164 19.44 10.69 12.88
N TRP A 165 18.46 11.55 13.08
CA TRP A 165 18.22 12.64 12.14
C TRP A 165 19.01 13.82 12.71
N VAL A 166 20.23 14.02 12.20
CA VAL A 166 20.93 15.31 12.31
C VAL A 166 20.54 16.18 11.14
#